data_AF-A0A821JCU5-F1
#
_entry.id   AF-A0A821JCU5-F1
#
_cell.length_a   1.000
_cell.length_b   1.000
_cell.length_c   1.000
_cell.angle_alpha   90.00
_cell.angle_beta   90.00
_cell.angle_gamma   90.00
#
_symmetry.space_group_name_H-M   'P 1'
#
loop_
_entity.id
_entity.type
_entity.pdbx_description
1 polymer ?
#
loop_
_entity_poly.entity_id
_entity_poly.type
_entity_poly.pdbx_seq_one_letter_code
_entity_poly.pdbx_strand_id
1 'polypeptide(L)'
;TGHGAMYHCNENATCGCSKSFTLISCIIGGEAAAQQSWSWAVSIRSNGDHFCGGSILSPSFIITAAHCFNDETDLKISLFLLDL
;
A
#
# COMPACT_ATOMS: atom_id res chain seq x y z
N THR A 1 -27.78 -0.23 -6.47
CA THR A 1 -27.13 -0.78 -7.67
C THR A 1 -25.66 -0.38 -7.66
N GLY A 2 -24.83 -1.17 -6.98
CA GLY A 2 -23.40 -0.86 -6.80
C GLY A 2 -22.62 -1.14 -8.08
N HIS A 3 -22.28 -0.09 -8.81
CA HIS A 3 -21.33 -0.18 -9.91
C HIS A 3 -19.95 0.14 -9.34
N GLY A 4 -19.11 -0.89 -9.18
CA GLY A 4 -17.68 -0.67 -8.92
C GLY A 4 -17.07 0.07 -10.10
N ALA A 5 -16.12 0.97 -9.83
CA ALA A 5 -15.39 1.69 -10.87
C ALA A 5 -14.13 0.89 -11.22
N MET A 6 -13.87 0.64 -12.50
CA MET A 6 -12.59 0.04 -12.90
C MET A 6 -11.48 1.06 -12.71
N TYR A 7 -10.45 0.71 -11.93
CA TYR A 7 -9.21 1.45 -11.89
C TYR A 7 -8.44 1.20 -13.18
N HIS A 8 -8.32 2.22 -14.02
CA HIS A 8 -7.45 2.23 -15.19
C HIS A 8 -6.21 3.04 -14.87
N CYS A 9 -5.05 2.37 -14.91
CA CYS A 9 -3.76 3.03 -14.85
C CYS A 9 -3.55 3.88 -16.10
N ASN A 10 -2.99 5.09 -15.93
CA ASN A 10 -2.42 5.85 -17.03
C ASN A 10 -1.01 5.33 -17.32
N GLU A 11 -0.83 4.61 -18.41
CA GLU A 11 0.46 4.03 -18.80
C GLU A 11 1.58 5.08 -18.98
N ASN A 12 1.22 6.35 -19.16
CA ASN A 12 2.17 7.46 -19.28
C ASN A 12 2.55 8.09 -17.92
N ALA A 13 1.98 7.61 -16.82
CA ALA A 13 2.35 8.03 -15.48
C ALA A 13 3.63 7.32 -15.01
N THR A 14 4.54 8.07 -14.40
CA THR A 14 5.80 7.52 -13.86
C THR A 14 5.62 6.84 -12.51
N CYS A 15 4.48 7.03 -11.84
CA CYS A 15 4.16 6.46 -10.54
C CYS A 15 2.65 6.26 -10.37
N GLY A 16 2.26 5.53 -9.32
CA GLY A 16 0.86 5.37 -8.95
C GLY A 16 0.06 4.51 -9.93
N CYS A 17 0.74 3.64 -10.67
CA CYS A 17 0.17 2.76 -11.68
C CYS A 17 0.53 1.31 -11.36
N SER A 18 -0.49 0.45 -11.22
CA SER A 18 -0.28 -0.98 -11.04
C SER A 18 -0.47 -1.73 -12.36
N LYS A 19 0.19 -2.88 -12.48
CA LYS A 19 0.16 -3.70 -13.70
C LYS A 19 -1.17 -4.43 -13.92
N SER A 20 -2.13 -4.29 -13.01
CA SER A 20 -3.37 -5.08 -12.99
C SER A 20 -4.60 -4.17 -12.87
N PHE A 21 -5.53 -4.35 -13.81
CA PHE A 21 -6.85 -3.71 -13.73
C PHE A 21 -7.58 -4.19 -12.47
N THR A 22 -8.04 -3.25 -11.65
CA THR A 22 -8.66 -3.55 -10.37
C THR A 22 -10.05 -2.95 -10.30
N LEU A 23 -11.04 -3.74 -9.88
CA LEU A 23 -12.36 -3.22 -9.58
C LEU A 23 -12.30 -2.47 -8.25
N ILE A 24 -12.53 -1.16 -8.28
CA ILE A 24 -12.71 -0.36 -7.07
C ILE A 24 -14.18 -0.50 -6.67
N SER A 25 -14.42 -1.28 -5.63
CA SER A 25 -15.71 -1.41 -4.98
C SER A 25 -15.79 -0.52 -3.73
N CYS A 26 -17.01 -0.29 -3.24
CA CYS A 26 -17.20 0.41 -1.96
C CYS A 26 -16.80 -0.54 -0.82
N ILE A 27 -15.87 -0.12 0.04
CA ILE A 27 -15.28 -1.01 1.05
C ILE A 27 -16.18 -1.08 2.30
N ILE A 28 -17.04 -2.11 2.36
CA ILE A 28 -17.59 -2.64 3.62
C ILE A 28 -17.27 -4.13 3.64
N GLY A 29 -16.44 -4.58 4.59
CA GLY A 29 -15.89 -5.94 4.63
C GLY A 29 -14.73 -6.18 3.64
N GLY A 30 -14.68 -5.41 2.54
CA GLY A 30 -13.59 -5.44 1.57
C GLY A 30 -13.43 -6.79 0.86
N GLU A 31 -12.35 -6.89 0.08
CA GLU A 31 -11.91 -8.14 -0.53
C GLU A 31 -10.37 -8.21 -0.50
N ALA A 32 -9.83 -9.42 -0.65
CA ALA A 32 -8.39 -9.57 -0.79
C ALA A 32 -7.93 -8.90 -2.08
N ALA A 33 -6.92 -8.04 -1.98
CA ALA A 33 -6.35 -7.39 -3.14
C ALA A 33 -5.72 -8.42 -4.09
N ALA A 34 -5.96 -8.25 -5.40
CA ALA A 34 -5.21 -9.00 -6.40
C ALA A 34 -3.71 -8.73 -6.25
N GLN A 35 -2.89 -9.75 -6.54
CA GLN A 35 -1.44 -9.62 -6.45
C GLN A 35 -0.94 -8.41 -7.26
N GLN A 36 -0.12 -7.58 -6.62
CA GLN A 36 0.48 -6.36 -7.20
C GLN A 36 -0.52 -5.27 -7.68
N SER A 37 -1.83 -5.37 -7.38
CA SER A 37 -2.81 -4.33 -7.77
C SER A 37 -2.57 -2.98 -7.08
N TRP A 38 -1.88 -3.00 -5.94
CA TRP A 38 -1.50 -1.82 -5.16
C TRP A 38 0.00 -1.81 -4.92
N SER A 39 0.79 -1.71 -6.00
CA SER A 39 2.24 -1.92 -5.96
C SER A 39 3.02 -0.93 -5.08
N TRP A 40 2.38 0.15 -4.63
CA TRP A 40 2.95 1.11 -3.69
C TRP A 40 2.65 0.80 -2.23
N ALA A 41 1.78 -0.17 -1.92
CA ALA A 41 1.42 -0.50 -0.55
C ALA A 41 2.58 -1.21 0.16
N VAL A 42 2.90 -0.77 1.38
CA VAL A 42 4.02 -1.29 2.17
C VAL A 42 3.56 -1.75 3.54
N SER A 43 4.14 -2.86 3.99
CA SER A 43 4.04 -3.34 5.37
C SER A 43 5.23 -2.81 6.19
N ILE A 44 4.94 -2.00 7.21
CA ILE A 44 5.91 -1.50 8.19
C ILE A 44 5.92 -2.47 9.37
N ARG A 45 7.09 -3.04 9.66
CA ARG A 45 7.25 -4.11 10.65
C ARG A 45 8.25 -3.75 11.75
N SER A 46 7.97 -4.17 12.98
CA SER A 46 8.86 -4.12 14.13
C SER A 46 9.03 -5.54 14.68
N ASN A 47 10.26 -5.97 14.96
CA ASN A 47 10.57 -7.35 15.39
C ASN A 47 9.98 -8.46 14.49
N GLY A 48 9.77 -8.16 13.21
CA GLY A 48 9.15 -9.09 12.26
C GLY A 48 7.62 -9.04 12.23
N ASP A 49 6.95 -8.26 13.06
CA ASP A 49 5.49 -8.14 13.10
C ASP A 49 5.01 -6.86 12.42
N HIS A 50 3.94 -6.97 11.61
CA HIS A 50 3.28 -5.82 10.99
C HIS A 50 2.54 -4.99 12.04
N PHE A 51 2.77 -3.68 12.04
CA PHE A 51 2.07 -2.76 12.95
C PHE A 51 1.52 -1.51 12.25
N CYS A 52 2.06 -1.14 11.08
CA CYS A 52 1.60 0.02 10.32
C CYS A 52 1.69 -0.22 8.81
N GLY A 53 0.90 0.55 8.06
CA GLY A 53 0.98 0.65 6.61
C GLY A 53 1.77 1.88 6.15
N GLY A 54 2.15 1.88 4.88
CA GLY A 54 2.72 3.04 4.20
C GLY A 54 2.56 2.96 2.70
N SER A 55 2.96 4.03 2.01
CA SER A 55 2.97 4.09 0.55
C SER A 55 4.34 4.52 0.04
N ILE A 56 4.83 3.84 -0.99
CA ILE A 56 6.03 4.28 -1.73
C ILE A 56 5.71 5.60 -2.43
N LEU A 57 6.43 6.65 -2.06
CA LEU A 57 6.34 7.96 -2.68
C LEU A 57 7.39 8.12 -3.78
N SER A 58 8.58 7.53 -3.58
CA SER A 58 9.70 7.55 -4.53
C SER A 58 10.70 6.43 -4.20
N PRO A 59 11.79 6.23 -4.98
CA PRO A 59 12.75 5.14 -4.77
C PRO A 59 13.38 5.07 -3.36
N SER A 60 13.38 6.17 -2.61
CA SER A 60 14.00 6.23 -1.28
C SER A 60 13.08 6.77 -0.19
N PHE A 61 11.80 7.02 -0.50
CA PHE A 61 10.87 7.63 0.44
C PHE A 61 9.55 6.87 0.49
N ILE A 62 9.13 6.56 1.72
CA ILE A 62 7.81 6.05 2.06
C ILE A 62 7.10 7.10 2.90
N ILE A 63 5.82 7.32 2.59
CA ILE A 63 4.92 8.14 3.40
C ILE A 63 4.06 7.23 4.29
N THR A 64 3.84 7.65 5.53
CA THR A 64 3.05 6.93 6.53
C THR A 64 2.53 7.93 7.58
N ALA A 65 1.73 7.45 8.54
CA ALA A 65 1.19 8.28 9.58
C ALA A 65 2.23 8.54 10.69
N ALA A 66 2.28 9.77 11.20
CA ALA A 66 3.21 10.14 12.27
C ALA A 66 3.04 9.26 13.53
N HIS A 67 1.80 8.91 13.89
CA HIS A 67 1.51 8.09 15.07
C HIS A 67 2.11 6.68 15.04
N CYS A 68 2.55 6.19 13.88
CA CYS A 68 3.32 4.95 13.79
C CYS A 68 4.67 5.04 14.51
N PHE A 69 5.14 6.26 14.82
CA PHE A 69 6.47 6.53 15.39
C PHE A 69 6.43 7.43 16.63
N ASN A 70 5.25 7.76 17.16
CA ASN A 70 5.13 8.73 18.25
C ASN A 70 5.80 8.28 19.56
N ASP A 71 5.91 6.98 19.80
CA ASP A 71 6.38 6.43 21.09
C ASP A 71 7.73 5.70 21.02
N GLU A 72 8.36 5.64 19.85
CA GLU A 72 9.49 4.75 19.60
C GLU A 72 10.69 5.49 19.00
N THR A 73 11.80 5.53 19.74
CA THR A 73 13.02 6.27 19.38
C THR A 73 14.07 5.43 18.65
N ASP A 74 13.87 4.10 18.52
CA ASP A 74 14.83 3.20 17.86
C ASP A 74 14.14 2.00 17.16
N LEU A 75 13.21 2.27 16.23
CA LEU A 75 12.59 1.20 15.44
C LEU A 75 13.54 0.73 14.35
N LYS A 76 14.02 -0.51 14.48
CA LYS A 76 14.55 -1.27 13.33
C LYS A 76 13.38 -1.71 12.45
N ILE A 77 13.01 -0.83 11.52
CA ILE A 77 11.93 -1.07 10.58
C ILE A 77 12.45 -1.91 9.42
N SER A 78 11.73 -2.98 9.10
CA SER A 78 11.88 -3.65 7.81
C SER A 78 10.69 -3.33 6.93
N LEU A 79 10.98 -2.90 5.70
CA LEU A 79 9.97 -2.62 4.68
C LEU A 79 9.77 -3.89 3.87
N PHE A 80 8.55 -4.43 3.89
CA PHE A 80 8.16 -5.51 3.00
C PHE A 80 7.20 -4.94 1.96
N LEU A 81 7.58 -5.08 0.68
CA LEU A 81 6.59 -5.07 -0.39
C LEU A 81 5.57 -6.17 -0.06
N LEU A 82 4.28 -5.87 -0.20
CA LEU A 82 3.22 -6.87 -0.08
C LEU A 82 3.27 -7.78 -1.32
N ASP A 83 4.36 -8.53 -1.46
CA ASP A 83 4.51 -9.60 -2.42
C ASP A 83 3.95 -10.88 -1.76
N LEU A 84 2.63 -11.04 -1.82
CA LEU A 84 1.97 -12.36 -1.74
C LEU A 84 1.79 -12.86 -3.17
#